data_AF-F1T944-F1
#
_entry.id   AF-F1T944-F1
#
_cell.length_a   1.000
_cell.length_b   1.000
_cell.length_c   1.000
_cell.angle_alpha   90.00
_cell.angle_beta   90.00
_cell.angle_gamma   90.00
#
_symmetry.space_group_name_H-M   'P 1'
#
loop_
_entity.id
_entity.type
_entity.pdbx_description
1 polymer ?
#
loop_
_entity_poly.entity_id
_entity_poly.type
_entity_poly.pdbx_seq_one_letter_code
_entity_poly.pdbx_strand_id
1 'polypeptide(L)'
;MKTQIDIVTGFLGSGKTTFINELLESYRLSKGRIVILQCETGEIEIDNQIIEGKNVYLKSVVKNSSFDSNYISEVIKKHLPQRIIIEHNGMEKLEDLLNILNERSIRKNCVIGTIVHMIDAATFDVFMNNMGSILIEQISNSDTIILNNSEGYSKTQLTNVERTLKAINKTAEIVRNSSLEHKEHKLIKQRKPSDILFAVFFFLVVGYFTHTVLMTLDFKLAAIDLSRFQVINTVFLSILIQAFPFILFGVIISSIIQVFVSNERIVKFFPKKNGIGFIVAIFAGFLFPVCDCAIVPIAARLVKKGVPLPTALTFMLAAPIVNPLVIASTFYAFPGQPSIVFFRLFLGIFIALAVGMTFLFFSEEKSVTLNSLDSIMCRCGYCGDSTVTNGFTGKVDAIFRHAGAEFFEVGRFLIIGAFLSGMVQTLLPKDILSNIGGGNIVSLIIMMLSAFLLSVCSTSDAFIARTFVNQFPMGAVMGFMIVGPMLDVKNLLMLLGNFKKQFVINLVFVIFVLALIVLSFFLLISVLFYGG
;
A
#
# COMPACT_ATOMS: atom_id res chain seq x y z
N MET A 1 33.69 18.99 15.51
CA MET A 1 32.24 18.75 15.71
C MET A 1 31.54 19.16 14.44
N LYS A 2 30.60 18.35 13.93
CA LYS A 2 29.79 18.77 12.77
C LYS A 2 28.70 19.73 13.23
N THR A 3 28.39 20.72 12.40
CA THR A 3 27.26 21.63 12.61
C THR A 3 25.95 20.88 12.37
N GLN A 4 25.00 20.98 13.29
CA GLN A 4 23.66 20.42 13.10
C GLN A 4 22.80 21.43 12.32
N ILE A 5 22.05 20.97 11.32
CA ILE A 5 21.13 21.81 10.52
C ILE A 5 19.71 21.32 10.74
N ASP A 6 18.84 22.15 11.33
CA ASP A 6 17.42 21.86 11.49
C ASP A 6 16.61 22.75 10.56
N ILE A 7 15.54 22.21 10.00
CA ILE A 7 14.74 22.87 8.97
C ILE A 7 13.33 23.06 9.52
N VAL A 8 12.85 24.30 9.48
CA VAL A 8 11.47 24.66 9.78
C VAL A 8 10.80 25.04 8.46
N THR A 9 9.79 24.28 8.06
CA THR A 9 9.05 24.48 6.81
C THR A 9 7.54 24.55 7.08
N GLY A 10 6.75 24.91 6.08
CA GLY A 10 5.31 25.18 6.18
C GLY A 10 4.91 26.39 5.35
N PHE A 11 3.64 26.47 4.95
CA PHE A 11 3.15 27.61 4.17
C PHE A 11 3.16 28.93 4.95
N LEU A 12 3.02 30.04 4.23
CA LEU A 12 2.93 31.36 4.84
C LEU A 12 1.76 31.40 5.84
N GLY A 13 2.00 31.98 7.01
CA GLY A 13 1.01 32.08 8.09
C GLY A 13 0.86 30.82 8.96
N SER A 14 1.61 29.74 8.72
CA SER A 14 1.50 28.52 9.56
C SER A 14 2.16 28.62 10.94
N GLY A 15 2.87 29.71 11.22
CA GLY A 15 3.53 29.98 12.51
C GLY A 15 5.01 29.63 12.57
N LYS A 16 5.71 29.50 11.43
CA LYS A 16 7.15 29.18 11.37
C LYS A 16 8.01 30.10 12.24
N THR A 17 7.88 31.42 12.05
CA THR A 17 8.70 32.40 12.76
C THR A 17 8.39 32.44 14.26
N THR A 18 7.11 32.31 14.64
CA THR A 18 6.67 32.19 16.03
C THR A 18 7.31 30.97 16.72
N PHE A 19 7.26 29.80 16.06
CA PHE A 19 7.90 28.59 16.58
C PHE A 19 9.41 28.75 16.75
N ILE A 20 10.09 29.44 15.83
CA ILE A 20 11.53 29.73 15.96
C ILE A 20 11.78 30.63 17.19
N ASN A 21 10.96 31.65 17.44
CA ASN A 21 11.10 32.50 18.62
C ASN A 21 10.91 31.69 19.92
N GLU A 22 9.85 30.89 20.02
CA GLU A 22 9.60 30.00 21.16
C GLU A 22 10.75 28.99 21.37
N LEU A 23 11.29 28.45 20.28
CA LEU A 23 12.46 27.58 20.32
C LEU A 23 13.66 28.35 20.93
N LEU A 24 13.95 29.57 20.48
CA LEU A 24 15.08 30.34 21.01
C LEU A 24 14.91 30.78 22.47
N GLU A 25 13.68 30.91 22.97
CA GLU A 25 13.38 31.18 24.38
C GLU A 25 13.55 29.94 25.26
N SER A 26 12.99 28.80 24.84
CA SER A 26 13.10 27.51 25.54
C SER A 26 14.54 26.99 25.59
N TYR A 27 15.37 27.37 24.62
CA TYR A 27 16.81 27.19 24.68
C TYR A 27 17.42 28.06 25.79
N ARG A 28 17.41 27.55 27.03
CA ARG A 28 18.42 27.93 28.04
C ARG A 28 19.79 27.73 27.40
N LEU A 29 20.41 28.84 26.97
CA LEU A 29 21.66 28.94 26.25
C LEU A 29 22.72 27.98 26.79
N SER A 30 22.78 26.79 26.21
CA SER A 30 23.86 25.84 26.45
C SER A 30 25.02 26.20 25.52
N LYS A 31 25.68 27.34 25.81
CA LYS A 31 27.03 27.77 25.35
C LYS A 31 27.38 27.73 23.83
N GLY A 32 26.49 27.29 22.94
CA GLY A 32 26.75 27.13 21.51
C GLY A 32 26.38 28.35 20.67
N ARG A 33 27.03 28.52 19.52
CA ARG A 33 26.64 29.52 18.50
C ARG A 33 25.56 28.96 17.59
N ILE A 34 24.50 29.72 17.39
CA ILE A 34 23.36 29.39 16.52
C ILE A 34 23.32 30.40 15.38
N VAL A 35 23.09 29.93 14.15
CA VAL A 35 22.80 30.80 13.00
C VAL A 35 21.40 30.48 12.50
N ILE A 36 20.61 31.51 12.21
CA ILE A 36 19.28 31.39 11.62
C ILE A 36 19.35 31.90 10.19
N LEU A 37 18.99 31.05 9.23
CA LEU A 37 18.89 31.38 7.82
C LEU A 37 17.41 31.52 7.47
N GLN A 38 16.98 32.75 7.21
CA GLN A 38 15.60 33.07 6.91
C GLN A 38 15.42 33.21 5.39
N CYS A 39 14.80 32.22 4.76
CA CYS A 39 14.59 32.17 3.30
C CYS A 39 13.25 32.79 2.84
N GLU A 40 12.44 33.27 3.78
CA GLU A 40 11.14 33.88 3.53
C GLU A 40 10.98 35.13 4.40
N THR A 41 10.37 36.19 3.85
CA THR A 41 10.01 37.38 4.64
C THR A 41 8.57 37.20 5.13
N GLY A 42 8.40 37.11 6.45
CA GLY A 42 7.09 37.00 7.11
C GLY A 42 6.63 38.33 7.71
N GLU A 43 5.37 38.38 8.16
CA GLU A 43 4.83 39.55 8.90
C GLU A 43 5.39 39.64 10.33
N ILE A 44 5.73 38.49 10.91
CA ILE A 44 6.37 38.39 12.23
C ILE A 44 7.87 38.35 12.01
N GLU A 45 8.61 39.21 12.70
CA GLU A 45 10.07 39.20 12.71
C GLU A 45 10.60 38.36 13.88
N ILE A 46 11.83 37.89 13.77
CA ILE A 46 12.53 37.24 14.88
C ILE A 46 12.88 38.33 15.90
N ASP A 47 12.50 38.12 17.15
CA ASP A 47 12.61 39.17 18.17
C ASP A 47 14.08 39.54 18.45
N ASN A 48 14.41 40.81 18.23
CA ASN A 48 15.74 41.35 18.47
C ASN A 48 16.18 41.24 19.93
N GLN A 49 15.25 41.24 20.90
CA GLN A 49 15.56 41.03 22.32
C GLN A 49 16.06 39.62 22.62
N ILE A 50 15.64 38.64 21.81
CA ILE A 50 16.12 37.25 21.89
C ILE A 50 17.52 37.14 21.27
N ILE A 51 17.88 37.99 20.31
CA ILE A 51 19.18 38.01 19.64
C ILE A 51 20.22 38.80 20.46
N GLU A 52 19.83 39.94 21.02
CA GLU A 52 20.71 40.84 21.77
C GLU A 52 21.26 40.18 23.04
N GLY A 53 22.58 40.12 23.15
CA GLY A 53 23.28 39.47 24.27
C GLY A 53 23.38 37.95 24.20
N LYS A 54 22.86 37.30 23.14
CA LYS A 54 22.96 35.84 22.91
C LYS A 54 23.92 35.50 21.75
N ASN A 55 24.47 34.27 21.73
CA ASN A 55 25.30 33.75 20.64
C ASN A 55 24.45 33.32 19.41
N VAL A 56 23.53 34.17 18.97
CA VAL A 56 22.58 33.91 17.87
C VAL A 56 22.84 34.92 16.74
N TYR A 57 22.92 34.44 15.49
CA TYR A 57 23.14 35.29 14.32
C TYR A 57 22.01 35.09 13.31
N LEU A 58 21.33 36.18 12.92
CA LEU A 58 20.29 36.15 11.91
C LEU A 58 20.84 36.53 10.52
N LYS A 59 20.45 35.78 9.50
CA LYS A 59 20.75 36.03 8.09
C LYS A 59 19.50 35.88 7.24
N SER A 60 19.04 36.99 6.66
CA SER A 60 18.03 36.95 5.60
C SER A 60 18.68 36.53 4.28
N VAL A 61 18.09 35.54 3.62
CA VAL A 61 18.50 35.05 2.31
C VAL A 61 17.65 35.76 1.27
N VAL A 62 18.27 36.60 0.45
CA VAL A 62 17.55 37.39 -0.56
C VAL A 62 17.23 36.50 -1.76
N LYS A 63 15.99 36.56 -2.28
CA LYS A 63 15.46 35.77 -3.42
C LYS A 63 16.33 35.77 -4.70
N ASN A 64 17.26 36.72 -4.85
CA ASN A 64 18.15 36.86 -6.02
C ASN A 64 19.63 36.52 -5.73
N SER A 65 19.95 36.06 -4.52
CA SER A 65 21.26 35.48 -4.20
C SER A 65 21.18 33.96 -4.25
N SER A 66 22.16 33.29 -4.84
CA SER A 66 22.19 31.83 -4.93
C SER A 66 22.34 31.22 -3.54
N PHE A 67 21.22 30.86 -2.91
CA PHE A 67 21.23 30.02 -1.73
C PHE A 67 21.72 28.63 -2.15
N ASP A 68 23.02 28.43 -2.08
CA ASP A 68 23.73 27.25 -2.56
C ASP A 68 24.68 26.69 -1.49
N SER A 69 25.39 25.62 -1.83
CA SER A 69 26.35 24.98 -0.91
C SER A 69 27.55 25.87 -0.58
N ASN A 70 27.89 26.85 -1.42
CA ASN A 70 28.97 27.79 -1.14
C ASN A 70 28.53 28.80 -0.07
N TYR A 71 27.32 29.35 -0.19
CA TYR A 71 26.76 30.26 0.81
C TYR A 71 26.71 29.61 2.21
N ILE A 72 26.18 28.38 2.30
CA ILE A 72 26.14 27.66 3.58
C ILE A 72 27.55 27.39 4.11
N SER A 73 28.50 27.04 3.23
CA SER A 73 29.91 26.85 3.61
C SER A 73 30.56 28.13 4.15
N GLU A 74 30.26 29.28 3.57
CA GLU A 74 30.74 30.59 4.05
C GLU A 74 30.18 30.93 5.43
N VAL A 75 28.87 30.71 5.63
CA VAL A 75 28.22 30.90 6.93
C VAL A 75 28.89 30.04 8.01
N ILE A 76 29.18 28.77 7.70
CA ILE A 76 29.85 27.84 8.61
C ILE A 76 31.27 28.34 8.94
N LYS A 77 32.05 28.73 7.93
CA LYS A 77 33.41 29.23 8.13
C LYS A 77 33.44 30.51 8.96
N LYS A 78 32.49 31.43 8.72
CA LYS A 78 32.45 32.74 9.37
C LYS A 78 31.99 32.68 10.82
N HIS A 79 30.91 31.95 11.09
CA HIS A 79 30.28 31.96 12.41
C HIS A 79 30.67 30.76 13.29
N LEU A 80 31.21 29.68 12.69
CA LEU A 80 31.49 28.39 13.35
C LEU A 80 30.31 27.93 14.23
N PRO A 81 29.09 27.84 13.66
CA PRO A 81 27.90 27.50 14.42
C PRO A 81 27.94 26.05 14.88
N GLN A 82 27.46 25.81 16.10
CA GLN A 82 27.10 24.46 16.54
C GLN A 82 25.80 24.02 15.86
N ARG A 83 24.90 24.98 15.58
CA ARG A 83 23.58 24.73 15.01
C ARG A 83 23.18 25.79 13.99
N ILE A 84 22.56 25.37 12.90
CA ILE A 84 21.92 26.23 11.92
C ILE A 84 20.43 25.89 11.92
N ILE A 85 19.57 26.89 12.02
CA ILE A 85 18.12 26.75 11.84
C ILE A 85 17.76 27.41 10.52
N ILE A 86 17.16 26.68 9.60
CA ILE A 86 16.72 27.18 8.30
C ILE A 86 15.21 27.35 8.34
N GLU A 87 14.73 28.59 8.25
CA GLU A 87 13.33 28.87 7.96
C GLU A 87 13.14 28.79 6.44
N HIS A 88 12.67 27.63 5.99
CA HIS A 88 12.49 27.33 4.56
C HIS A 88 11.25 28.01 4.00
N ASN A 89 11.33 28.47 2.75
CA ASN A 89 10.22 29.07 2.05
C ASN A 89 9.15 28.00 1.75
N GLY A 90 7.95 28.19 2.29
CA GLY A 90 6.85 27.23 2.15
C GLY A 90 6.40 26.97 0.72
N MET A 91 6.68 27.88 -0.21
CA MET A 91 6.28 27.77 -1.62
C MET A 91 7.30 27.02 -2.50
N GLU A 92 8.48 26.71 -1.96
CA GLU A 92 9.54 25.99 -2.66
C GLU A 92 9.59 24.52 -2.22
N LYS A 93 10.08 23.64 -3.11
CA LYS A 93 10.26 22.23 -2.77
C LYS A 93 11.34 22.08 -1.72
N LEU A 94 11.07 21.29 -0.69
CA LEU A 94 12.07 20.99 0.33
C LEU A 94 13.21 20.12 -0.25
N GLU A 95 12.91 19.27 -1.23
CA GLU A 95 13.89 18.48 -1.98
C GLU A 95 15.06 19.31 -2.54
N ASP A 96 14.81 20.53 -3.03
CA ASP A 96 15.86 21.40 -3.58
C ASP A 96 16.86 21.81 -2.49
N LEU A 97 16.36 22.18 -1.30
CA LEU A 97 17.18 22.45 -0.13
C LEU A 97 17.95 21.20 0.32
N LEU A 98 17.28 20.05 0.39
CA LEU A 98 17.91 18.79 0.81
C LEU A 98 19.02 18.36 -0.15
N ASN A 99 18.86 18.61 -1.45
CA ASN A 99 19.90 18.35 -2.46
C ASN A 99 21.15 19.19 -2.22
N ILE A 100 21.00 20.48 -1.92
CA ILE A 100 22.10 21.38 -1.55
C ILE A 100 22.81 20.85 -0.28
N LEU A 101 22.06 20.44 0.73
CA LEU A 101 22.61 19.95 2.00
C LEU A 101 23.29 18.57 1.86
N ASN A 102 22.91 17.78 0.86
CA ASN A 102 23.50 16.47 0.59
C ASN A 102 24.79 16.54 -0.24
N GLU A 103 25.16 17.72 -0.76
CA GLU A 103 26.42 17.90 -1.45
C GLU A 103 27.63 17.52 -0.58
N ARG A 104 28.66 16.98 -1.22
CA ARG A 104 29.84 16.42 -0.54
C ARG A 104 30.58 17.48 0.30
N SER A 105 30.55 18.74 -0.11
CA SER A 105 31.14 19.89 0.60
C SER A 105 30.46 20.13 1.96
N ILE A 106 29.12 20.11 1.99
CA ILE A 106 28.31 20.32 3.19
C ILE A 106 28.31 19.08 4.09
N ARG A 107 28.09 17.89 3.53
CA ARG A 107 27.97 16.62 4.28
C ARG A 107 29.21 16.27 5.11
N LYS A 108 30.38 16.76 4.71
CA LYS A 108 31.63 16.60 5.48
C LYS A 108 31.57 17.34 6.82
N ASN A 109 30.97 18.52 6.85
CA ASN A 109 31.00 19.43 8.00
C ASN A 109 29.65 19.52 8.73
N CYS A 110 28.56 19.03 8.12
CA CYS A 110 27.21 19.15 8.65
C CYS A 110 26.50 17.81 8.79
N VAL A 111 25.46 17.80 9.62
CA VAL A 111 24.47 16.72 9.74
C VAL A 111 23.09 17.37 9.76
N ILE A 112 22.18 16.86 8.92
CA ILE A 112 20.77 17.26 8.98
C ILE A 112 20.19 16.68 10.27
N GLY A 113 19.66 17.57 11.09
CA GLY A 113 18.97 17.26 12.34
C GLY A 113 17.51 16.95 12.07
N THR A 114 16.61 17.70 12.71
CA THR A 114 15.17 17.52 12.62
C THR A 114 14.58 18.41 11.53
N ILE A 115 13.66 17.85 10.74
CA ILE A 115 12.78 18.61 9.84
C ILE A 115 11.42 18.77 10.50
N VAL A 116 11.05 20.01 10.82
CA VAL A 116 9.78 20.39 11.44
C VAL A 116 8.90 21.07 10.40
N HIS A 117 7.68 20.57 10.22
CA HIS A 117 6.70 21.18 9.33
C HIS A 117 5.51 21.74 10.10
N MET A 118 5.31 23.04 9.93
CA MET A 118 4.26 23.84 10.56
C MET A 118 3.02 23.83 9.69
N ILE A 119 1.91 23.36 10.24
CA ILE A 119 0.59 23.33 9.58
C ILE A 119 -0.39 24.14 10.39
N ASP A 120 -1.03 25.10 9.75
CA ASP A 120 -2.23 25.74 10.29
C ASP A 120 -3.45 24.87 9.98
N ALA A 121 -4.13 24.40 11.02
CA ALA A 121 -5.32 23.56 10.90
C ALA A 121 -6.44 24.27 10.11
N ALA A 122 -6.51 25.61 10.18
CA ALA A 122 -7.55 26.39 9.53
C ALA A 122 -7.45 26.37 7.99
N THR A 123 -6.22 26.40 7.49
CA THR A 123 -5.92 26.49 6.06
C THR A 123 -5.49 25.15 5.45
N PHE A 124 -5.32 24.10 6.27
CA PHE A 124 -4.87 22.78 5.84
C PHE A 124 -5.65 22.23 4.64
N ASP A 125 -6.98 22.17 4.72
CA ASP A 125 -7.80 21.63 3.63
C ASP A 125 -7.69 22.48 2.36
N VAL A 126 -7.58 23.80 2.48
CA VAL A 126 -7.43 24.72 1.34
C VAL A 126 -6.10 24.49 0.65
N PHE A 127 -5.00 24.39 1.39
CA PHE A 127 -3.67 24.14 0.84
C PHE A 127 -3.53 22.71 0.31
N MET A 128 -4.10 21.72 0.98
CA MET A 128 -4.13 20.35 0.52
C MET A 128 -4.87 20.23 -0.83
N ASN A 129 -5.96 20.97 -0.99
CA ASN A 129 -6.70 21.01 -2.25
C ASN A 129 -5.91 21.76 -3.34
N ASN A 130 -5.39 22.95 -3.08
CA ASN A 130 -4.85 23.80 -4.14
C ASN A 130 -3.35 23.61 -4.42
N MET A 131 -2.58 23.23 -3.40
CA MET A 131 -1.11 23.13 -3.43
C MET A 131 -0.62 21.78 -2.89
N GLY A 132 -1.44 20.74 -3.04
CA GLY A 132 -1.19 19.44 -2.43
C GLY A 132 0.13 18.78 -2.83
N SER A 133 0.64 19.02 -4.04
CA SER A 133 1.92 18.46 -4.50
C SER A 133 3.11 18.96 -3.66
N ILE A 134 3.15 20.25 -3.32
CA ILE A 134 4.20 20.85 -2.48
C ILE A 134 4.00 20.43 -1.03
N LEU A 135 2.75 20.48 -0.55
CA LEU A 135 2.43 20.14 0.83
C LEU A 135 2.74 18.67 1.17
N ILE A 136 2.38 17.73 0.28
CA ILE A 136 2.67 16.30 0.44
C ILE A 136 4.19 16.07 0.48
N GLU A 137 4.94 16.72 -0.40
CA GLU A 137 6.40 16.59 -0.47
C GLU A 137 7.05 17.04 0.86
N GLN A 138 6.71 18.24 1.33
CA GLN A 138 7.23 18.77 2.60
C GLN A 138 6.82 17.89 3.80
N ILE A 139 5.55 17.48 3.88
CA ILE A 139 5.07 16.58 4.94
C ILE A 139 5.80 15.24 4.89
N SER A 140 6.00 14.65 3.71
CA SER A 140 6.65 13.34 3.55
C SER A 140 8.10 13.31 4.01
N ASN A 141 8.79 14.46 3.91
CA ASN A 141 10.19 14.63 4.30
C ASN A 141 10.36 15.11 5.76
N SER A 142 9.27 15.34 6.49
CA SER A 142 9.33 15.86 7.86
C SER A 142 9.51 14.78 8.93
N ASP A 143 10.25 15.08 9.99
CA ASP A 143 10.34 14.22 11.18
C ASP A 143 9.25 14.56 12.20
N THR A 144 8.85 15.83 12.27
CA THR A 144 7.82 16.33 13.19
C THR A 144 6.87 17.27 12.45
N ILE A 145 5.57 17.12 12.71
CA ILE A 145 4.52 18.00 12.16
C ILE A 145 3.83 18.68 13.34
N ILE A 146 3.83 20.01 13.33
CA ILE A 146 3.18 20.82 14.37
C ILE A 146 1.88 21.38 13.80
N LEU A 147 0.76 21.02 14.44
CA LEU A 147 -0.57 21.53 14.15
C LEU A 147 -0.83 22.77 15.00
N ASN A 148 -0.86 23.92 14.32
CA ASN A 148 -1.17 25.23 14.89
C ASN A 148 -2.65 25.59 14.70
N ASN A 149 -3.15 26.55 15.47
CA ASN A 149 -4.54 27.03 15.48
C ASN A 149 -5.60 25.92 15.61
N SER A 150 -5.29 24.87 16.37
CA SER A 150 -6.19 23.72 16.53
C SER A 150 -7.38 23.98 17.48
N GLU A 151 -7.40 25.10 18.19
CA GLU A 151 -8.33 25.37 19.30
C GLU A 151 -9.78 25.61 18.85
N GLY A 152 -9.99 26.10 17.62
CA GLY A 152 -11.32 26.35 17.05
C GLY A 152 -11.99 25.14 16.39
N TYR A 153 -11.33 23.97 16.35
CA TYR A 153 -11.78 22.81 15.58
C TYR A 153 -12.37 21.70 16.45
N SER A 154 -13.42 21.04 15.94
CA SER A 154 -14.00 19.89 16.62
C SER A 154 -13.03 18.71 16.65
N LYS A 155 -13.13 17.87 17.68
CA LYS A 155 -12.26 16.69 17.87
C LYS A 155 -12.25 15.76 16.66
N THR A 156 -13.37 15.66 15.94
CA THR A 156 -13.51 14.84 14.73
C THR A 156 -12.76 15.45 13.54
N GLN A 157 -12.82 16.77 13.35
CA GLN A 157 -12.08 17.46 12.28
C GLN A 157 -10.57 17.33 12.47
N LEU A 158 -10.07 17.56 13.68
CA LEU A 158 -8.63 17.38 13.98
C LEU A 158 -8.18 15.94 13.77
N THR A 159 -8.99 14.96 14.17
CA THR A 159 -8.68 13.54 13.95
C THR A 159 -8.61 13.21 12.45
N ASN A 160 -9.41 13.87 11.61
CA ASN A 160 -9.34 13.69 10.16
C ASN A 160 -8.07 14.28 9.57
N VAL A 161 -7.68 15.50 9.98
CA VAL A 161 -6.41 16.12 9.58
C VAL A 161 -5.23 15.22 9.97
N GLU A 162 -5.18 14.78 11.23
CA GLU A 162 -4.13 13.87 11.72
C GLU A 162 -4.09 12.54 10.95
N ARG A 163 -5.26 11.98 10.60
CA ARG A 163 -5.33 10.76 9.79
C ARG A 163 -4.75 11.00 8.39
N THR A 164 -5.04 12.15 7.77
CA THR A 164 -4.46 12.53 6.47
C THR A 164 -2.95 12.71 6.57
N LEU A 165 -2.46 13.43 7.60
CA LEU A 165 -1.03 13.61 7.85
C LEU A 165 -0.31 12.28 8.06
N LYS A 166 -0.87 11.38 8.88
CA LYS A 166 -0.33 10.01 9.08
C LYS A 166 -0.41 9.15 7.83
N ALA A 167 -1.37 9.41 6.94
CA ALA A 167 -1.45 8.71 5.67
C ALA A 167 -0.31 9.14 4.72
N ILE A 168 0.08 10.42 4.75
CA ILE A 168 1.21 10.97 3.97
C ILE A 168 2.55 10.56 4.59
N ASN A 169 2.72 10.78 5.91
CA ASN A 169 3.95 10.46 6.63
C ASN A 169 3.64 9.70 7.93
N LYS A 170 3.83 8.37 7.88
CA LYS A 170 3.58 7.49 9.03
C LYS A 170 4.60 7.69 10.15
N THR A 171 5.82 8.06 9.79
CA THR A 171 6.97 8.15 10.70
C THR A 171 7.01 9.47 11.48
N ALA A 172 6.46 10.55 10.93
CA ALA A 172 6.49 11.86 11.59
C ALA A 172 5.71 11.86 12.91
N GLU A 173 6.25 12.47 13.95
CA GLU A 173 5.51 12.76 15.18
C GLU A 173 4.56 13.94 14.93
N ILE A 174 3.28 13.80 15.28
CA ILE A 174 2.31 14.89 15.14
C ILE A 174 2.06 15.49 16.51
N VAL A 175 2.26 16.80 16.62
CA VAL A 175 2.16 17.56 17.88
C VAL A 175 1.16 18.68 17.68
N ARG A 176 0.27 18.89 18.66
CA ARG A 176 -0.66 20.03 18.68
C ARG A 176 -0.03 21.15 19.50
N ASN A 177 -0.16 22.41 19.04
CA ASN A 177 0.52 23.56 19.65
C ASN A 177 0.21 23.71 21.16
N SER A 178 -1.04 23.45 21.58
CA SER A 178 -1.46 23.47 23.00
C SER A 178 -0.75 22.47 23.92
N SER A 179 0.17 21.65 23.40
CA SER A 179 0.95 20.65 24.13
C SER A 179 2.45 20.98 24.20
N LEU A 180 2.90 22.10 23.62
CA LEU A 180 4.32 22.45 23.56
C LEU A 180 4.88 22.78 24.96
N GLU A 181 4.11 23.42 25.84
CA GLU A 181 4.53 23.76 27.22
C GLU A 181 4.96 22.57 28.09
N HIS A 182 4.72 21.31 27.69
CA HIS A 182 5.06 20.11 28.48
C HIS A 182 5.95 19.08 27.76
N LYS A 183 6.34 19.29 26.50
CA LYS A 183 7.05 18.26 25.70
C LYS A 183 8.36 18.72 25.02
N GLU A 184 8.83 19.92 25.30
CA GLU A 184 9.97 20.57 24.61
C GLU A 184 11.26 19.74 24.62
N HIS A 185 11.49 18.92 25.65
CA HIS A 185 12.69 18.08 25.77
C HIS A 185 12.68 16.79 24.92
N LYS A 186 11.53 16.39 24.37
CA LYS A 186 11.36 15.06 23.72
C LYS A 186 11.40 15.10 22.19
N LEU A 187 11.32 16.28 21.58
CA LEU A 187 11.15 16.46 20.13
C LEU A 187 12.43 16.23 19.31
N ILE A 188 13.61 16.19 19.94
CA ILE A 188 14.91 16.19 19.23
C ILE A 188 15.72 14.90 19.46
N LYS A 189 15.18 13.89 20.16
CA LYS A 189 15.83 12.57 20.26
C LYS A 189 14.80 11.46 20.43
N GLN A 190 14.22 11.02 19.31
CA GLN A 190 13.70 9.66 19.22
C GLN A 190 14.59 8.87 18.25
N ARG A 191 15.29 7.86 18.78
CA ARG A 191 15.82 6.79 17.93
C ARG A 191 14.64 6.14 17.21
N LYS A 192 14.71 6.06 15.88
CA LYS A 192 13.62 5.53 15.07
C LYS A 192 13.43 4.03 15.42
N PRO A 193 12.19 3.53 15.59
CA PRO A 193 11.93 2.11 15.81
C PRO A 193 12.42 1.22 14.64
N SER A 194 12.76 1.82 13.50
CA SER A 194 13.45 1.17 12.38
C SER A 194 14.81 0.61 12.76
N ASP A 195 15.54 1.19 13.73
CA ASP A 195 16.88 0.72 14.10
C ASP A 195 16.82 -0.59 14.90
N ILE A 196 15.79 -0.74 15.74
CA ILE A 196 15.53 -1.97 16.49
C ILE A 196 15.04 -3.06 15.54
N LEU A 197 14.12 -2.72 14.64
CA LEU A 197 13.62 -3.64 13.63
C LEU A 197 14.74 -4.11 12.69
N PHE A 198 15.63 -3.20 12.30
CA PHE A 198 16.81 -3.51 11.49
C PHE A 198 17.80 -4.40 12.23
N ALA A 199 18.03 -4.16 13.52
CA ALA A 199 18.86 -5.03 14.35
C ALA A 199 18.24 -6.44 14.47
N VAL A 200 16.93 -6.54 14.74
CA VAL A 200 16.22 -7.83 14.82
C VAL A 200 16.30 -8.58 13.48
N PHE A 201 16.04 -7.89 12.37
CA PHE A 201 16.17 -8.47 11.03
C PHE A 201 17.60 -8.93 10.73
N PHE A 202 18.60 -8.12 11.07
CA PHE A 202 20.01 -8.46 10.92
C PHE A 202 20.39 -9.72 11.70
N PHE A 203 19.97 -9.84 12.97
CA PHE A 203 20.23 -11.03 13.78
C PHE A 203 19.50 -12.28 13.26
N LEU A 204 18.29 -12.14 12.72
CA LEU A 204 17.56 -13.26 12.10
C LEU A 204 18.26 -13.76 10.82
N VAL A 205 18.73 -12.85 9.96
CA VAL A 205 19.44 -13.20 8.73
C VAL A 205 20.79 -13.85 9.04
N VAL A 206 21.55 -13.28 9.97
CA VAL A 206 22.84 -13.85 10.42
C VAL A 206 22.61 -15.23 11.05
N GLY A 207 21.58 -15.39 11.88
CA GLY A 207 21.23 -16.68 12.49
C GLY A 207 20.83 -17.75 11.48
N TYR A 208 20.08 -17.39 10.44
CA TYR A 208 19.73 -18.32 9.36
C TYR A 208 20.97 -18.72 8.55
N PHE A 209 21.82 -17.77 8.20
CA PHE A 209 23.05 -18.03 7.44
C PHE A 209 24.03 -18.91 8.22
N THR A 210 24.24 -18.61 9.51
CA THR A 210 25.11 -19.43 10.37
C THR A 210 24.58 -20.84 10.53
N HIS A 211 23.26 -21.01 10.71
CA HIS A 211 22.64 -22.35 10.72
C HIS A 211 22.87 -23.11 9.42
N THR A 212 22.69 -22.48 8.25
CA THR A 212 22.93 -23.13 6.95
C THR A 212 24.40 -23.56 6.80
N VAL A 213 25.34 -22.72 7.21
CA VAL A 213 26.78 -23.04 7.18
C VAL A 213 27.13 -24.16 8.17
N LEU A 214 26.61 -24.13 9.40
CA LEU A 214 26.83 -25.16 10.43
C LEU A 214 26.30 -26.54 10.01
N MET A 215 25.12 -26.60 9.39
CA MET A 215 24.57 -27.84 8.82
C MET A 215 25.41 -28.38 7.66
N THR A 216 25.99 -27.50 6.83
CA THR A 216 26.87 -27.90 5.71
C THR A 216 28.22 -28.46 6.21
N LEU A 217 28.66 -28.04 7.40
CA LEU A 217 29.89 -28.48 8.05
C LEU A 217 29.70 -29.67 9.02
N ASP A 218 28.53 -30.33 8.98
CA ASP A 218 28.16 -31.52 9.79
C ASP A 218 28.26 -31.32 11.32
N PHE A 219 28.18 -30.06 11.78
CA PHE A 219 28.23 -29.70 13.20
C PHE A 219 26.84 -29.84 13.83
N LYS A 220 26.61 -30.91 14.60
CA LYS A 220 25.38 -31.14 15.37
C LYS A 220 25.33 -30.32 16.67
N LEU A 221 25.21 -28.99 16.57
CA LEU A 221 24.79 -28.17 17.71
C LEU A 221 23.27 -28.29 17.83
N ALA A 222 22.77 -28.76 18.99
CA ALA A 222 21.36 -28.93 19.36
C ALA A 222 20.39 -28.97 18.17
N ALA A 223 20.00 -30.16 17.72
CA ALA A 223 19.07 -30.38 16.61
C ALA A 223 17.70 -29.76 16.89
N ILE A 224 17.60 -28.43 16.78
CA ILE A 224 16.33 -27.74 16.64
C ILE A 224 15.86 -28.14 15.25
N ASP A 225 14.77 -28.90 15.20
CA ASP A 225 14.16 -29.34 13.95
C ASP A 225 13.56 -28.11 13.22
N LEU A 226 14.40 -27.39 12.48
CA LEU A 226 14.01 -26.27 11.63
C LEU A 226 13.38 -26.73 10.30
N SER A 227 13.17 -28.04 10.09
CA SER A 227 12.60 -28.55 8.83
C SER A 227 11.28 -27.86 8.48
N ARG A 228 10.39 -27.69 9.46
CA ARG A 228 9.12 -26.97 9.27
C ARG A 228 9.33 -25.50 8.91
N PHE A 229 10.29 -24.83 9.55
CA PHE A 229 10.60 -23.44 9.25
C PHE A 229 11.19 -23.28 7.83
N GLN A 230 12.04 -24.21 7.39
CA GLN A 230 12.58 -24.23 6.04
C GLN A 230 11.48 -24.44 4.99
N VAL A 231 10.51 -25.33 5.27
CA VAL A 231 9.35 -25.54 4.39
C VAL A 231 8.47 -24.28 4.34
N ILE A 232 8.16 -23.65 5.48
CA ILE A 232 7.41 -22.38 5.52
C ILE A 232 8.14 -21.31 4.68
N ASN A 233 9.45 -21.15 4.86
CA ASN A 233 10.23 -20.16 4.12
C ASN A 233 10.27 -20.47 2.62
N THR A 234 10.39 -21.74 2.25
CA THR A 234 10.40 -22.17 0.84
C THR A 234 9.05 -21.89 0.17
N VAL A 235 7.94 -22.24 0.83
CA VAL A 235 6.58 -21.96 0.32
C VAL A 235 6.34 -20.46 0.23
N PHE A 236 6.69 -19.71 1.28
CA PHE A 236 6.58 -18.25 1.30
C PHE A 236 7.35 -17.58 0.16
N LEU A 237 8.64 -17.93 0.00
CA LEU A 237 9.49 -17.35 -1.03
C LEU A 237 9.02 -17.75 -2.44
N SER A 238 8.55 -18.99 -2.62
CA SER A 238 7.95 -19.45 -3.87
C SER A 238 6.73 -18.61 -4.25
N ILE A 239 5.80 -18.38 -3.31
CA ILE A 239 4.62 -17.54 -3.53
C ILE A 239 5.03 -16.11 -3.89
N LEU A 240 6.02 -15.54 -3.20
CA LEU A 240 6.50 -14.18 -3.48
C LEU A 240 7.15 -14.05 -4.84
N ILE A 241 8.08 -14.94 -5.19
CA ILE A 241 8.79 -14.94 -6.48
C ILE A 241 7.78 -15.11 -7.62
N GLN A 242 6.76 -15.96 -7.43
CA GLN A 242 5.71 -16.15 -8.42
C GLN A 242 4.81 -14.92 -8.53
N ALA A 243 4.34 -14.33 -7.42
CA ALA A 243 3.35 -13.25 -7.43
C ALA A 243 3.93 -11.89 -7.83
N PHE A 244 5.20 -11.63 -7.52
CA PHE A 244 5.89 -10.37 -7.82
C PHE A 244 5.77 -9.91 -9.29
N PRO A 245 6.14 -10.72 -10.31
CA PRO A 245 6.08 -10.30 -11.71
C PRO A 245 4.65 -9.97 -12.15
N PHE A 246 3.66 -10.75 -11.69
CA PHE A 246 2.27 -10.51 -12.07
C PHE A 246 1.70 -9.27 -11.40
N ILE A 247 1.97 -9.05 -10.12
CA ILE A 247 1.52 -7.84 -9.42
C ILE A 247 2.15 -6.60 -10.05
N LEU A 248 3.45 -6.64 -10.33
CA LEU A 248 4.14 -5.56 -11.03
C LEU A 248 3.48 -5.27 -12.38
N PHE A 249 3.17 -6.30 -13.16
CA PHE A 249 2.44 -6.14 -14.42
C PHE A 249 1.03 -5.57 -14.21
N GLY A 250 0.31 -6.04 -13.19
CA GLY A 250 -1.04 -5.57 -12.84
C GLY A 250 -1.10 -4.09 -12.48
N VAL A 251 -0.16 -3.61 -11.65
CA VAL A 251 -0.09 -2.19 -11.25
C VAL A 251 0.37 -1.29 -12.40
N ILE A 252 1.25 -1.78 -13.28
CA ILE A 252 1.63 -1.06 -14.50
C ILE A 252 0.42 -0.94 -15.44
N ILE A 253 -0.32 -2.02 -15.67
CA ILE A 253 -1.55 -1.99 -16.48
C ILE A 253 -2.59 -1.06 -15.83
N SER A 254 -2.82 -1.18 -14.52
CA SER A 254 -3.72 -0.29 -13.76
C SER A 254 -3.34 1.18 -13.97
N SER A 255 -2.05 1.50 -13.90
CA SER A 255 -1.51 2.86 -14.09
C SER A 255 -1.60 3.33 -15.55
N ILE A 256 -1.40 2.46 -16.54
CA ILE A 256 -1.65 2.75 -17.96
C ILE A 256 -3.13 3.05 -18.19
N ILE A 257 -4.01 2.20 -17.65
CA ILE A 257 -5.46 2.42 -17.68
C ILE A 257 -5.77 3.78 -17.05
N GLN A 258 -5.14 4.12 -15.92
CA GLN A 258 -5.27 5.41 -15.25
C GLN A 258 -4.90 6.60 -16.13
N VAL A 259 -3.73 6.58 -16.76
CA VAL A 259 -3.15 7.73 -17.49
C VAL A 259 -3.67 7.86 -18.92
N PHE A 260 -3.89 6.75 -19.64
CA PHE A 260 -4.22 6.79 -21.07
C PHE A 260 -5.71 6.67 -21.39
N VAL A 261 -6.51 6.11 -20.48
CA VAL A 261 -7.91 5.81 -20.79
C VAL A 261 -8.82 6.76 -20.04
N SER A 262 -9.54 7.63 -20.75
CA SER A 262 -10.50 8.54 -20.10
C SER A 262 -11.64 7.77 -19.44
N ASN A 263 -12.26 8.37 -18.42
CA ASN A 263 -13.40 7.77 -17.70
C ASN A 263 -14.55 7.44 -18.67
N GLU A 264 -14.78 8.30 -19.66
CA GLU A 264 -15.81 8.11 -20.70
C GLU A 264 -15.56 6.89 -21.59
N ARG A 265 -14.30 6.64 -22.00
CA ARG A 265 -13.95 5.48 -22.84
C ARG A 265 -14.15 4.17 -22.09
N ILE A 266 -13.81 4.12 -20.80
CA ILE A 266 -14.02 2.94 -19.96
C ILE A 266 -15.50 2.66 -19.73
N VAL A 267 -16.30 3.68 -19.42
CA VAL A 267 -17.75 3.52 -19.22
C VAL A 267 -18.46 3.15 -20.53
N LYS A 268 -17.92 3.57 -21.69
CA LYS A 268 -18.41 3.13 -23.00
C LYS A 268 -18.06 1.66 -23.29
N PHE A 269 -16.89 1.20 -22.86
CA PHE A 269 -16.48 -0.21 -23.00
C PHE A 269 -17.25 -1.14 -22.05
N PHE A 270 -17.57 -0.68 -20.84
CA PHE A 270 -18.43 -1.39 -19.88
C PHE A 270 -19.82 -0.72 -19.78
N PRO A 271 -20.69 -0.90 -20.79
CA PRO A 271 -21.97 -0.20 -20.82
C PRO A 271 -22.86 -0.60 -19.65
N LYS A 272 -23.49 0.41 -19.04
CA LYS A 272 -24.42 0.23 -17.91
C LYS A 272 -25.76 -0.39 -18.32
N LYS A 273 -26.12 -0.36 -19.61
CA LYS A 273 -27.43 -0.80 -20.11
C LYS A 273 -27.43 -2.30 -20.46
N ASN A 274 -28.55 -2.96 -20.11
CA ASN A 274 -28.97 -4.28 -20.61
C ASN A 274 -28.10 -5.49 -20.25
N GLY A 275 -27.29 -5.43 -19.18
CA GLY A 275 -26.46 -6.56 -18.76
C GLY A 275 -25.27 -6.88 -19.67
N ILE A 276 -25.09 -6.14 -20.78
CA ILE A 276 -23.97 -6.28 -21.72
C ILE A 276 -22.63 -6.13 -21.00
N GLY A 277 -22.56 -5.25 -19.98
CA GLY A 277 -21.37 -5.08 -19.17
C GLY A 277 -20.84 -6.39 -18.57
N PHE A 278 -21.71 -7.31 -18.14
CA PHE A 278 -21.29 -8.60 -17.59
C PHE A 278 -20.63 -9.51 -18.64
N ILE A 279 -21.16 -9.52 -19.87
CA ILE A 279 -20.57 -10.29 -20.98
C ILE A 279 -19.19 -9.72 -21.34
N VAL A 280 -19.09 -8.39 -21.43
CA VAL A 280 -17.81 -7.72 -21.68
C VAL A 280 -16.81 -8.01 -20.56
N ALA A 281 -17.25 -8.06 -19.30
CA ALA A 281 -16.41 -8.41 -18.17
C ALA A 281 -15.82 -9.83 -18.29
N ILE A 282 -16.63 -10.83 -18.62
CA ILE A 282 -16.13 -12.20 -18.79
C ILE A 282 -15.14 -12.27 -19.97
N PHE A 283 -15.49 -11.66 -21.10
CA PHE A 283 -14.64 -11.67 -22.28
C PHE A 283 -13.32 -10.91 -22.07
N ALA A 284 -13.36 -9.79 -21.36
CA ALA A 284 -12.17 -9.08 -20.92
C ALA A 284 -11.29 -9.96 -20.04
N GLY A 285 -11.86 -10.74 -19.13
CA GLY A 285 -11.11 -11.69 -18.30
C GLY A 285 -10.31 -12.71 -19.13
N PHE A 286 -10.84 -13.16 -20.26
CA PHE A 286 -10.15 -14.05 -21.18
C PHE A 286 -9.02 -13.34 -21.94
N LEU A 287 -9.27 -12.11 -22.40
CA LEU A 287 -8.29 -11.30 -23.16
C LEU A 287 -7.15 -10.73 -22.31
N PHE A 288 -7.38 -10.56 -21.01
CA PHE A 288 -6.39 -10.09 -20.05
C PHE A 288 -5.97 -11.25 -19.14
N PRO A 289 -5.05 -12.14 -19.59
CA PRO A 289 -4.58 -13.31 -18.84
C PRO A 289 -3.67 -12.90 -17.69
N VAL A 290 -4.25 -12.21 -16.72
CA VAL A 290 -3.59 -11.70 -15.52
C VAL A 290 -3.82 -12.70 -14.38
N CYS A 291 -2.89 -12.80 -13.44
CA CYS A 291 -3.11 -13.65 -12.27
C CYS A 291 -4.21 -13.09 -11.35
N ASP A 292 -4.76 -13.97 -10.52
CA ASP A 292 -5.70 -13.68 -9.43
C ASP A 292 -5.22 -12.60 -8.45
N CYS A 293 -3.91 -12.42 -8.27
CA CYS A 293 -3.39 -11.31 -7.46
C CYS A 293 -3.48 -9.97 -8.20
N ALA A 294 -3.13 -9.94 -9.48
CA ALA A 294 -3.06 -8.69 -10.23
C ALA A 294 -4.42 -8.19 -10.73
N ILE A 295 -5.47 -9.02 -10.68
CA ILE A 295 -6.83 -8.62 -11.07
C ILE A 295 -7.49 -7.69 -10.04
N VAL A 296 -7.15 -7.78 -8.75
CA VAL A 296 -7.79 -6.99 -7.69
C VAL A 296 -7.49 -5.49 -7.84
N PRO A 297 -6.22 -5.04 -8.01
CA PRO A 297 -5.93 -3.63 -8.24
C PRO A 297 -6.58 -3.10 -9.52
N ILE A 298 -6.57 -3.89 -10.60
CA ILE A 298 -7.21 -3.52 -11.87
C ILE A 298 -8.72 -3.34 -11.68
N ALA A 299 -9.39 -4.29 -11.01
CA ALA A 299 -10.82 -4.21 -10.74
C ALA A 299 -11.17 -2.99 -9.85
N ALA A 300 -10.38 -2.73 -8.80
CA ALA A 300 -10.54 -1.55 -7.96
C ALA A 300 -10.40 -0.26 -8.78
N ARG A 301 -9.45 -0.22 -9.72
CA ARG A 301 -9.26 0.92 -10.64
C ARG A 301 -10.45 1.12 -11.57
N LEU A 302 -11.00 0.05 -12.13
CA LEU A 302 -12.20 0.11 -12.98
C LEU A 302 -13.39 0.71 -12.21
N VAL A 303 -13.60 0.30 -10.96
CA VAL A 303 -14.64 0.88 -10.08
C VAL A 303 -14.39 2.37 -9.86
N LYS A 304 -13.15 2.77 -9.54
CA LYS A 304 -12.77 4.19 -9.37
C LYS A 304 -13.03 5.03 -10.62
N LYS A 305 -12.92 4.45 -11.82
CA LYS A 305 -13.21 5.11 -13.11
C LYS A 305 -14.69 5.09 -13.53
N GLY A 306 -15.57 4.57 -12.67
CA GLY A 306 -17.02 4.61 -12.89
C GLY A 306 -17.61 3.39 -13.58
N VAL A 307 -16.83 2.30 -13.74
CA VAL A 307 -17.40 0.99 -14.10
C VAL A 307 -18.34 0.56 -12.98
N PRO A 308 -19.56 0.06 -13.30
CA PRO A 308 -20.46 -0.47 -12.29
C PRO A 308 -19.78 -1.55 -11.45
N LEU A 309 -19.90 -1.43 -10.12
CA LEU A 309 -19.34 -2.40 -9.17
C LEU A 309 -19.73 -3.86 -9.51
N PRO A 310 -21.02 -4.18 -9.82
CA PRO A 310 -21.41 -5.52 -10.28
C PRO A 310 -20.55 -6.08 -11.42
N THR A 311 -20.29 -5.23 -12.42
CA THR A 311 -19.52 -5.60 -13.62
C THR A 311 -18.04 -5.80 -13.30
N ALA A 312 -17.47 -4.92 -12.48
CA ALA A 312 -16.08 -5.05 -12.04
C ALA A 312 -15.87 -6.31 -11.18
N LEU A 313 -16.83 -6.67 -10.32
CA LEU A 313 -16.78 -7.91 -9.54
C LEU A 313 -16.88 -9.15 -10.42
N THR A 314 -17.78 -9.15 -11.41
CA THR A 314 -17.85 -10.24 -12.39
C THR A 314 -16.53 -10.39 -13.15
N PHE A 315 -15.91 -9.29 -13.58
CA PHE A 315 -14.58 -9.34 -14.22
C PHE A 315 -13.54 -9.94 -13.27
N MET A 316 -13.48 -9.45 -12.04
CA MET A 316 -12.51 -9.88 -11.02
C MET A 316 -12.60 -11.38 -10.71
N LEU A 317 -13.82 -11.92 -10.62
CA LEU A 317 -14.06 -13.32 -10.28
C LEU A 317 -13.98 -14.25 -11.51
N ALA A 318 -14.39 -13.78 -12.68
CA ALA A 318 -14.37 -14.59 -13.90
C ALA A 318 -12.98 -14.68 -14.52
N ALA A 319 -12.17 -13.62 -14.49
CA ALA A 319 -10.85 -13.58 -15.13
C ALA A 319 -9.93 -14.75 -14.76
N PRO A 320 -9.71 -15.10 -13.47
CA PRO A 320 -8.84 -16.22 -13.13
C PRO A 320 -9.44 -17.59 -13.49
N ILE A 321 -10.76 -17.68 -13.76
CA ILE A 321 -11.42 -18.91 -14.22
C ILE A 321 -11.25 -19.09 -15.73
N VAL A 322 -11.47 -18.02 -16.50
CA VAL A 322 -11.39 -18.05 -17.98
C VAL A 322 -9.98 -17.84 -18.52
N ASN A 323 -8.99 -17.63 -17.65
CA ASN A 323 -7.61 -17.42 -18.05
C ASN A 323 -7.10 -18.64 -18.86
N PRO A 324 -6.59 -18.43 -20.10
CA PRO A 324 -6.06 -19.51 -20.93
C PRO A 324 -5.00 -20.39 -20.23
N LEU A 325 -4.16 -19.82 -19.37
CA LEU A 325 -3.16 -20.57 -18.60
C LEU A 325 -3.81 -21.50 -17.57
N VAL A 326 -4.90 -21.07 -16.96
CA VAL A 326 -5.66 -21.85 -15.97
C VAL A 326 -6.45 -22.96 -16.66
N ILE A 327 -7.01 -22.68 -17.84
CA ILE A 327 -7.66 -23.69 -18.68
C ILE A 327 -6.64 -24.77 -19.07
N ALA A 328 -5.47 -24.37 -19.56
CA ALA A 328 -4.41 -25.28 -19.96
C ALA A 328 -3.88 -26.10 -18.76
N SER A 329 -3.66 -25.48 -17.60
CA SER A 329 -3.19 -26.20 -16.41
C SER A 329 -4.22 -27.20 -15.89
N THR A 330 -5.51 -26.88 -15.97
CA THR A 330 -6.60 -27.81 -15.61
C THR A 330 -6.62 -29.01 -16.55
N PHE A 331 -6.51 -28.76 -17.85
CA PHE A 331 -6.48 -29.83 -18.85
C PHE A 331 -5.30 -30.79 -18.62
N TYR A 332 -4.13 -30.26 -18.30
CA TYR A 332 -2.94 -31.07 -18.02
C TYR A 332 -3.01 -31.81 -16.67
N ALA A 333 -3.58 -31.19 -15.63
CA ALA A 333 -3.73 -31.81 -14.31
C ALA A 333 -4.74 -32.98 -14.31
N PHE A 334 -5.71 -32.96 -15.22
CA PHE A 334 -6.76 -33.99 -15.35
C PHE A 334 -6.76 -34.65 -16.75
N PRO A 335 -5.72 -35.42 -17.08
CA PRO A 335 -5.58 -36.03 -18.40
C PRO A 335 -6.74 -36.99 -18.69
N GLY A 336 -7.30 -36.91 -19.89
CA GLY A 336 -8.43 -37.76 -20.33
C GLY A 336 -9.80 -37.35 -19.78
N GLN A 337 -9.91 -36.26 -19.02
CA GLN A 337 -11.17 -35.79 -18.42
C GLN A 337 -11.48 -34.32 -18.77
N PRO A 338 -11.74 -34.00 -20.05
CA PRO A 338 -12.01 -32.62 -20.48
C PRO A 338 -13.30 -32.04 -19.87
N SER A 339 -14.21 -32.89 -19.37
CA SER A 339 -15.41 -32.49 -18.66
C SER A 339 -15.10 -31.62 -17.43
N ILE A 340 -13.98 -31.85 -16.74
CA ILE A 340 -13.57 -31.07 -15.57
C ILE A 340 -13.26 -29.63 -15.95
N VAL A 341 -12.56 -29.42 -17.07
CA VAL A 341 -12.27 -28.09 -17.61
C VAL A 341 -13.57 -27.36 -17.95
N PHE A 342 -14.50 -28.05 -18.61
CA PHE A 342 -15.80 -27.50 -18.97
C PHE A 342 -16.60 -27.11 -17.73
N PHE A 343 -16.73 -27.98 -16.73
CA PHE A 343 -17.46 -27.68 -15.50
C PHE A 343 -16.78 -26.57 -14.69
N ARG A 344 -15.44 -26.50 -14.66
CA ARG A 344 -14.70 -25.43 -13.97
C ARG A 344 -15.05 -24.07 -14.58
N LEU A 345 -15.01 -23.99 -15.91
CA LEU A 345 -15.36 -22.78 -16.65
C LEU A 345 -16.81 -22.40 -16.47
N PHE A 346 -17.72 -23.35 -16.72
CA PHE A 346 -19.16 -23.08 -16.69
C PHE A 346 -19.64 -22.67 -15.29
N LEU A 347 -19.34 -23.48 -14.26
CA LEU A 347 -19.77 -23.20 -12.89
C LEU A 347 -19.07 -21.96 -12.32
N GLY A 348 -17.79 -21.77 -12.62
CA GLY A 348 -17.05 -20.58 -12.17
C GLY A 348 -17.58 -19.29 -12.80
N ILE A 349 -17.84 -19.26 -14.11
CA ILE A 349 -18.49 -18.11 -14.77
C ILE A 349 -19.89 -17.86 -14.19
N PHE A 350 -20.66 -18.93 -13.97
CA PHE A 350 -22.00 -18.81 -13.42
C PHE A 350 -21.99 -18.20 -12.00
N ILE A 351 -21.09 -18.65 -11.13
CA ILE A 351 -20.92 -18.08 -9.79
C ILE A 351 -20.47 -16.61 -9.89
N ALA A 352 -19.52 -16.28 -10.75
CA ALA A 352 -19.05 -14.89 -10.94
C ALA A 352 -20.18 -13.94 -11.42
N LEU A 353 -21.06 -14.44 -12.30
CA LEU A 353 -22.27 -13.72 -12.73
C LEU A 353 -23.28 -13.57 -11.61
N ALA A 354 -23.57 -14.65 -10.86
CA ALA A 354 -24.51 -14.63 -9.75
C ALA A 354 -24.07 -13.66 -8.65
N VAL A 355 -22.77 -13.64 -8.31
CA VAL A 355 -22.20 -12.66 -7.37
C VAL A 355 -22.40 -11.25 -7.90
N GLY A 356 -21.99 -10.98 -9.15
CA GLY A 356 -22.16 -9.66 -9.77
C GLY A 356 -23.62 -9.18 -9.77
N MET A 357 -24.56 -10.04 -10.16
CA MET A 357 -25.99 -9.75 -10.15
C MET A 357 -26.51 -9.50 -8.73
N THR A 358 -26.05 -10.23 -7.72
CA THR A 358 -26.45 -9.99 -6.32
C THR A 358 -26.09 -8.57 -5.89
N PHE A 359 -24.88 -8.12 -6.21
CA PHE A 359 -24.43 -6.74 -5.92
C PHE A 359 -25.10 -5.67 -6.80
N LEU A 360 -25.88 -6.04 -7.81
CA LEU A 360 -26.73 -5.10 -8.56
C LEU A 360 -28.00 -4.76 -7.76
N PHE A 361 -28.54 -5.71 -7.00
CA PHE A 361 -29.73 -5.52 -6.17
C PHE A 361 -29.39 -4.99 -4.77
N PHE A 362 -28.25 -5.41 -4.21
CA PHE A 362 -27.72 -4.88 -2.95
C PHE A 362 -26.86 -3.64 -3.24
N SER A 363 -27.50 -2.49 -3.51
CA SER A 363 -26.81 -1.21 -3.68
C SER A 363 -26.18 -0.76 -2.36
N GLU A 364 -24.90 -1.07 -2.14
CA GLU A 364 -24.09 -0.39 -1.12
C GLU A 364 -23.68 1.01 -1.58
N GLU A 365 -23.58 1.95 -0.62
CA GLU A 365 -23.33 3.38 -0.80
C GLU A 365 -22.10 3.72 -1.68
N LYS A 366 -22.14 4.95 -2.22
CA LYS A 366 -21.26 5.62 -3.22
C LYS A 366 -19.72 5.54 -3.04
N SER A 367 -19.16 4.85 -2.06
CA SER A 367 -17.69 4.70 -1.93
C SER A 367 -17.30 3.34 -1.36
N VAL A 368 -17.36 2.29 -2.17
CA VAL A 368 -17.01 0.92 -1.75
C VAL A 368 -15.49 0.70 -1.73
N THR A 369 -14.76 1.38 -2.60
CA THR A 369 -13.30 1.44 -2.59
C THR A 369 -12.80 2.26 -1.40
N LEU A 370 -11.65 1.90 -0.85
CA LEU A 370 -10.96 2.78 0.09
C LEU A 370 -10.65 4.09 -0.64
N ASN A 371 -11.04 5.23 -0.04
CA ASN A 371 -10.49 6.53 -0.42
C ASN A 371 -9.04 6.59 0.11
N SER A 372 -8.19 5.68 -0.36
CA SER A 372 -6.76 5.68 -0.05
C SER A 372 -6.10 6.67 -1.00
N LEU A 373 -5.87 7.91 -0.53
CA LEU A 373 -4.94 8.91 -1.09
C LEU A 373 -5.05 9.27 -2.58
N ASP A 374 -5.85 8.59 -3.39
CA ASP A 374 -5.91 8.75 -4.83
C ASP A 374 -6.57 10.07 -5.17
N SER A 375 -7.60 10.54 -4.45
CA SER A 375 -8.13 11.89 -4.70
C SER A 375 -7.14 13.01 -4.34
N ILE A 376 -6.17 12.72 -3.46
CA ILE A 376 -5.17 13.66 -2.96
C ILE A 376 -3.88 13.61 -3.84
N MET A 377 -3.47 12.43 -4.31
CA MET A 377 -2.34 12.21 -5.22
C MET A 377 -2.72 12.36 -6.70
N CYS A 378 -3.99 12.21 -7.06
CA CYS A 378 -4.51 12.37 -8.43
C CYS A 378 -4.92 13.83 -8.71
N ARG A 379 -4.27 14.81 -8.05
CA ARG A 379 -4.15 16.20 -8.51
C ARG A 379 -2.78 16.47 -9.16
N CYS A 380 -2.13 15.44 -9.69
CA CYS A 380 -0.82 15.54 -10.34
C CYS A 380 -0.81 16.36 -11.66
N GLY A 381 -1.90 17.04 -12.04
CA GLY A 381 -2.00 17.76 -13.32
C GLY A 381 -2.12 16.86 -14.56
N TYR A 382 -2.01 15.53 -14.40
CA TYR A 382 -2.04 14.55 -15.50
C TYR A 382 -3.36 13.77 -15.61
N CYS A 383 -4.29 13.94 -14.66
CA CYS A 383 -5.49 13.10 -14.54
C CYS A 383 -6.82 13.88 -14.66
N GLY A 384 -6.81 15.04 -15.34
CA GLY A 384 -8.02 15.79 -15.70
C GLY A 384 -7.90 16.42 -17.09
N ASP A 385 -9.03 16.82 -17.68
CA ASP A 385 -9.12 17.48 -19.00
C ASP A 385 -8.44 18.87 -19.07
N SER A 386 -7.86 19.34 -17.96
CA SER A 386 -7.10 20.58 -17.89
C SER A 386 -5.66 20.37 -18.36
N THR A 387 -5.40 20.88 -19.55
CA THR A 387 -4.12 21.07 -20.23
C THR A 387 -3.00 21.58 -19.31
N VAL A 388 -2.15 20.68 -18.81
CA VAL A 388 -0.78 21.03 -18.41
C VAL A 388 0.17 20.16 -19.21
N THR A 389 0.87 20.81 -20.11
CA THR A 389 1.81 20.26 -21.08
C THR A 389 3.03 19.68 -20.38
N ASN A 390 3.08 18.36 -20.25
CA ASN A 390 4.33 17.63 -20.42
C ASN A 390 4.02 16.50 -21.40
N GLY A 391 4.87 16.35 -22.42
CA GLY A 391 4.68 15.39 -23.52
C GLY A 391 4.66 13.92 -23.05
N PHE A 392 4.95 13.00 -23.98
CA PHE A 392 4.97 11.56 -23.69
C PHE A 392 5.77 11.20 -22.42
N THR A 393 6.87 11.91 -22.15
CA THR A 393 7.73 11.74 -20.96
C THR A 393 6.99 11.98 -19.64
N GLY A 394 6.14 13.00 -19.54
CA GLY A 394 5.36 13.27 -18.33
C GLY A 394 4.30 12.20 -18.05
N LYS A 395 3.71 11.63 -19.11
CA LYS A 395 2.78 10.49 -19.00
C LYS A 395 3.49 9.22 -18.53
N VAL A 396 4.67 8.93 -19.07
CA VAL A 396 5.47 7.78 -18.63
C VAL A 396 5.88 7.92 -17.17
N ASP A 397 6.34 9.09 -16.76
CA ASP A 397 6.71 9.39 -15.37
C ASP A 397 5.51 9.24 -14.41
N ALA A 398 4.32 9.70 -14.83
CA ALA A 398 3.08 9.48 -14.08
C ALA A 398 2.75 7.98 -13.93
N ILE A 399 2.94 7.16 -14.99
CA ILE A 399 2.70 5.71 -14.94
C ILE A 399 3.63 5.06 -13.90
N PHE A 400 4.93 5.37 -13.92
CA PHE A 400 5.87 4.78 -12.96
C PHE A 400 5.59 5.22 -11.52
N ARG A 401 5.23 6.49 -11.29
CA ARG A 401 4.86 6.97 -9.96
C ARG A 401 3.58 6.32 -9.42
N HIS A 402 2.53 6.24 -10.24
CA HIS A 402 1.29 5.55 -9.85
C HIS A 402 1.52 4.05 -9.64
N ALA A 403 2.25 3.39 -10.54
CA ALA A 403 2.55 1.97 -10.44
C ALA A 403 3.39 1.66 -9.20
N GLY A 404 4.38 2.50 -8.87
CA GLY A 404 5.18 2.36 -7.67
C GLY A 404 4.35 2.50 -6.39
N ALA A 405 3.47 3.51 -6.31
CA ALA A 405 2.58 3.70 -5.17
C ALA A 405 1.64 2.50 -4.98
N GLU A 406 0.98 2.04 -6.06
CA GLU A 406 0.12 0.85 -6.02
C GLU A 406 0.91 -0.41 -5.68
N PHE A 407 2.13 -0.57 -6.20
CA PHE A 407 3.00 -1.70 -5.93
C PHE A 407 3.32 -1.83 -4.44
N PHE A 408 3.74 -0.75 -3.78
CA PHE A 408 4.05 -0.78 -2.35
C PHE A 408 2.80 -0.93 -1.47
N GLU A 409 1.67 -0.35 -1.89
CA GLU A 409 0.40 -0.52 -1.18
C GLU A 409 -0.10 -1.97 -1.22
N VAL A 410 -0.04 -2.62 -2.38
CA VAL A 410 -0.46 -4.02 -2.56
C VAL A 410 0.57 -5.00 -2.01
N GLY A 411 1.86 -4.72 -2.24
CA GLY A 411 2.97 -5.60 -1.88
C GLY A 411 3.03 -5.93 -0.39
N ARG A 412 2.70 -4.98 0.50
CA ARG A 412 2.66 -5.27 1.95
C ARG A 412 1.61 -6.32 2.32
N PHE A 413 0.44 -6.30 1.67
CA PHE A 413 -0.64 -7.25 1.94
C PHE A 413 -0.30 -8.62 1.35
N LEU A 414 0.32 -8.64 0.16
CA LEU A 414 0.85 -9.85 -0.44
C LEU A 414 1.88 -10.53 0.47
N ILE A 415 2.86 -9.79 1.01
CA ILE A 415 3.90 -10.36 1.88
C ILE A 415 3.27 -11.01 3.12
N ILE A 416 2.36 -10.31 3.79
CA ILE A 416 1.66 -10.85 4.96
C ILE A 416 0.83 -12.08 4.59
N GLY A 417 0.10 -12.03 3.46
CA GLY A 417 -0.75 -13.13 3.01
C GLY A 417 0.03 -14.36 2.56
N ALA A 418 1.13 -14.17 1.83
CA ALA A 418 2.03 -15.23 1.41
C ALA A 418 2.67 -15.92 2.62
N PHE A 419 3.08 -15.14 3.63
CA PHE A 419 3.64 -15.70 4.86
C PHE A 419 2.60 -16.52 5.63
N LEU A 420 1.40 -15.97 5.81
CA LEU A 420 0.31 -16.67 6.50
C LEU A 420 -0.11 -17.94 5.73
N SER A 421 -0.18 -17.88 4.40
CA SER A 421 -0.45 -19.05 3.56
C SER A 421 0.65 -20.11 3.69
N GLY A 422 1.93 -19.74 3.68
CA GLY A 422 3.04 -20.67 3.92
C GLY A 422 3.01 -21.33 5.30
N MET A 423 2.63 -20.58 6.34
CA MET A 423 2.39 -21.13 7.68
C MET A 423 1.25 -22.15 7.67
N VAL A 424 0.09 -21.76 7.14
CA VAL A 424 -1.10 -22.63 7.09
C VAL A 424 -0.80 -23.90 6.31
N GLN A 425 -0.19 -23.81 5.12
CA GLN A 425 0.14 -24.96 4.29
C GLN A 425 1.14 -25.93 4.94
N THR A 426 2.07 -25.41 5.76
CA THR A 426 3.06 -26.25 6.42
C THR A 426 2.55 -26.85 7.73
N LEU A 427 1.71 -26.11 8.45
CA LEU A 427 1.21 -26.52 9.77
C LEU A 427 -0.06 -27.37 9.69
N LEU A 428 -0.82 -27.29 8.59
CA LEU A 428 -2.06 -28.04 8.43
C LEU A 428 -1.74 -29.51 8.09
N PRO A 429 -2.02 -30.47 8.99
CA PRO A 429 -1.79 -31.89 8.72
C PRO A 429 -2.79 -32.38 7.67
N LYS A 430 -2.29 -32.99 6.60
CA LYS A 430 -3.13 -33.53 5.52
C LYS A 430 -4.03 -34.69 5.99
N ASP A 431 -3.67 -35.33 7.11
CA ASP A 431 -4.42 -36.44 7.74
C ASP A 431 -5.72 -35.99 8.41
N ILE A 432 -5.89 -34.69 8.68
CA ILE A 432 -7.17 -34.16 9.18
C ILE A 432 -8.22 -34.21 8.06
N LEU A 433 -7.83 -34.03 6.80
CA LEU A 433 -8.78 -34.08 5.68
C LEU A 433 -9.26 -35.50 5.39
N SER A 434 -8.40 -36.51 5.54
CA SER A 434 -8.74 -37.91 5.21
C SER A 434 -9.71 -38.56 6.20
N ASN A 435 -9.79 -38.07 7.45
CA ASN A 435 -10.68 -38.61 8.49
C ASN A 435 -12.04 -37.90 8.60
N ILE A 436 -12.24 -36.77 7.90
CA ILE A 436 -13.49 -35.98 7.94
C ILE A 436 -14.30 -36.19 6.64
N GLY A 437 -14.16 -37.37 6.01
CA GLY A 437 -14.99 -37.81 4.88
C GLY A 437 -16.42 -38.15 5.30
N GLY A 438 -17.17 -37.15 5.77
CA GLY A 438 -18.63 -37.22 5.94
C GLY A 438 -19.37 -37.02 4.61
N GLY A 439 -20.71 -37.02 4.64
CA GLY A 439 -21.55 -36.93 3.45
C GLY A 439 -21.22 -35.77 2.49
N ASN A 440 -21.67 -35.90 1.25
CA ASN A 440 -21.29 -35.06 0.10
C ASN A 440 -21.21 -33.54 0.34
N ILE A 441 -22.14 -32.95 1.10
CA ILE A 441 -22.16 -31.51 1.40
C ILE A 441 -21.06 -31.13 2.40
N VAL A 442 -20.77 -32.00 3.38
CA VAL A 442 -19.71 -31.79 4.36
C VAL A 442 -18.35 -31.80 3.65
N SER A 443 -18.13 -32.77 2.75
CA SER A 443 -16.95 -32.80 1.87
C SER A 443 -16.79 -31.51 1.07
N LEU A 444 -17.88 -30.98 0.50
CA LEU A 444 -17.85 -29.73 -0.27
C LEU A 444 -17.43 -28.54 0.61
N ILE A 445 -18.03 -28.38 1.79
CA ILE A 445 -17.67 -27.29 2.72
C ILE A 445 -16.19 -27.39 3.13
N ILE A 446 -15.72 -28.60 3.47
CA ILE A 446 -14.31 -28.83 3.81
C ILE A 446 -13.42 -28.41 2.65
N MET A 447 -13.71 -28.84 1.43
CA MET A 447 -12.91 -28.51 0.27
C MET A 447 -12.93 -27.02 -0.07
N MET A 448 -14.04 -26.32 0.13
CA MET A 448 -14.12 -24.86 -0.03
C MET A 448 -13.28 -24.12 1.03
N LEU A 449 -13.33 -24.57 2.29
CA LEU A 449 -12.48 -24.04 3.36
C LEU A 449 -11.00 -24.35 3.12
N SER A 450 -10.68 -25.54 2.65
CA SER A 450 -9.33 -25.92 2.23
C SER A 450 -8.87 -25.07 1.05
N ALA A 451 -9.73 -24.69 0.12
CA ALA A 451 -9.40 -23.76 -0.97
C ALA A 451 -8.93 -22.42 -0.41
N PHE A 452 -9.70 -21.85 0.53
CA PHE A 452 -9.37 -20.58 1.16
C PHE A 452 -7.99 -20.61 1.85
N LEU A 453 -7.66 -21.73 2.48
CA LEU A 453 -6.44 -21.91 3.29
C LEU A 453 -5.21 -22.36 2.49
N LEU A 454 -5.39 -23.25 1.51
CA LEU A 454 -4.33 -23.96 0.81
C LEU A 454 -4.13 -23.51 -0.64
N SER A 455 -5.02 -22.65 -1.18
CA SER A 455 -4.84 -22.06 -2.50
C SER A 455 -3.51 -21.32 -2.58
N VAL A 456 -2.77 -21.60 -3.65
CA VAL A 456 -1.47 -20.97 -3.93
C VAL A 456 -1.63 -20.01 -5.09
N CYS A 457 -2.20 -20.51 -6.19
CA CYS A 457 -2.56 -19.74 -7.36
C CYS A 457 -3.45 -20.58 -8.27
N SER A 458 -4.32 -19.89 -9.01
CA SER A 458 -5.31 -20.50 -9.90
C SER A 458 -4.78 -21.60 -10.84
N THR A 459 -3.52 -21.53 -11.26
CA THR A 459 -2.85 -22.56 -12.08
C THR A 459 -2.41 -23.78 -11.27
N SER A 460 -1.81 -23.57 -10.09
CA SER A 460 -1.32 -24.63 -9.20
C SER A 460 -2.45 -25.37 -8.48
N ASP A 461 -3.57 -24.69 -8.24
CA ASP A 461 -4.73 -25.25 -7.57
C ASP A 461 -5.30 -26.46 -8.30
N ALA A 462 -5.18 -26.53 -9.63
CA ALA A 462 -5.60 -27.69 -10.42
C ALA A 462 -4.78 -28.94 -10.06
N PHE A 463 -3.46 -28.80 -9.88
CA PHE A 463 -2.58 -29.90 -9.49
C PHE A 463 -2.81 -30.32 -8.05
N ILE A 464 -3.04 -29.35 -7.15
CA ILE A 464 -3.38 -29.64 -5.76
C ILE A 464 -4.72 -30.40 -5.70
N ALA A 465 -5.73 -29.92 -6.41
CA ALA A 465 -7.05 -30.54 -6.48
C ALA A 465 -7.00 -31.99 -6.99
N ARG A 466 -6.13 -32.29 -7.96
CA ARG A 466 -5.95 -33.65 -8.48
C ARG A 466 -5.56 -34.66 -7.41
N THR A 467 -4.83 -34.23 -6.37
CA THR A 467 -4.42 -35.10 -5.26
C THR A 467 -5.58 -35.51 -4.35
N PHE A 468 -6.69 -34.76 -4.36
CA PHE A 468 -7.89 -35.01 -3.55
C PHE A 468 -8.95 -35.88 -4.23
N VAL A 469 -8.82 -36.16 -5.53
CA VAL A 469 -9.82 -36.91 -6.32
C VAL A 469 -10.11 -38.31 -5.76
N ASN A 470 -9.13 -38.96 -5.15
CA ASN A 470 -9.31 -40.29 -4.57
C ASN A 470 -9.85 -40.25 -3.12
N GLN A 471 -9.97 -39.07 -2.52
CA GLN A 471 -10.37 -38.88 -1.12
C GLN A 471 -11.73 -38.19 -0.99
N PHE A 472 -12.11 -37.36 -1.97
CA PHE A 472 -13.33 -36.57 -1.95
C PHE A 472 -14.12 -36.72 -3.25
N PRO A 473 -15.46 -36.61 -3.21
CA PRO A 473 -16.28 -36.58 -4.40
C PRO A 473 -15.84 -35.47 -5.36
N MET A 474 -15.91 -35.72 -6.67
CA MET A 474 -15.44 -34.75 -7.67
C MET A 474 -16.14 -33.39 -7.52
N GLY A 475 -17.42 -33.35 -7.14
CA GLY A 475 -18.14 -32.09 -6.87
C GLY A 475 -17.50 -31.25 -5.74
N ALA A 476 -16.95 -31.89 -4.70
CA ALA A 476 -16.22 -31.20 -3.64
C ALA A 476 -14.85 -30.71 -4.12
N VAL A 477 -14.13 -31.52 -4.90
CA VAL A 477 -12.86 -31.13 -5.54
C VAL A 477 -13.05 -29.94 -6.49
N MET A 478 -14.16 -29.90 -7.23
CA MET A 478 -14.55 -28.74 -8.05
C MET A 478 -14.76 -27.48 -7.21
N GLY A 479 -15.32 -27.62 -6.01
CA GLY A 479 -15.44 -26.51 -5.06
C GLY A 479 -14.09 -25.91 -4.68
N PHE A 480 -13.06 -26.74 -4.48
CA PHE A 480 -11.70 -26.25 -4.27
C PHE A 480 -11.18 -25.46 -5.48
N MET A 481 -11.33 -26.02 -6.69
CA MET A 481 -10.80 -25.43 -7.93
C MET A 481 -11.49 -24.13 -8.37
N ILE A 482 -12.74 -23.90 -7.93
CA ILE A 482 -13.52 -22.71 -8.26
C ILE A 482 -13.37 -21.64 -7.18
N VAL A 483 -13.45 -22.03 -5.89
CA VAL A 483 -13.37 -21.06 -4.79
C VAL A 483 -11.95 -20.53 -4.60
N GLY A 484 -10.90 -21.35 -4.73
CA GLY A 484 -9.51 -20.90 -4.54
C GLY A 484 -9.14 -19.65 -5.35
N PRO A 485 -9.33 -19.66 -6.69
CA PRO A 485 -9.07 -18.50 -7.54
C PRO A 485 -9.93 -17.26 -7.23
N MET A 486 -11.12 -17.45 -6.67
CA MET A 486 -12.05 -16.37 -6.31
C MET A 486 -11.76 -15.80 -4.93
N LEU A 487 -11.31 -16.64 -4.01
CA LEU A 487 -11.17 -16.32 -2.60
C LEU A 487 -10.14 -17.23 -1.91
N ASP A 488 -9.06 -16.60 -1.45
CA ASP A 488 -8.06 -17.20 -0.57
C ASP A 488 -7.50 -16.17 0.41
N VAL A 489 -6.60 -16.60 1.30
CA VAL A 489 -5.98 -15.74 2.32
C VAL A 489 -5.27 -14.52 1.70
N LYS A 490 -4.52 -14.71 0.60
CA LYS A 490 -3.77 -13.62 -0.05
C LYS A 490 -4.73 -12.64 -0.72
N ASN A 491 -5.72 -13.13 -1.44
CA ASN A 491 -6.72 -12.34 -2.14
C ASN A 491 -7.59 -11.56 -1.16
N LEU A 492 -7.98 -12.17 -0.03
CA LEU A 492 -8.70 -11.48 1.04
C LEU A 492 -7.91 -10.26 1.57
N LEU A 493 -6.61 -10.43 1.83
CA LEU A 493 -5.77 -9.32 2.29
C LEU A 493 -5.56 -8.26 1.20
N MET A 494 -5.47 -8.66 -0.06
CA MET A 494 -5.41 -7.73 -1.20
C MET A 494 -6.72 -6.94 -1.38
N LEU A 495 -7.87 -7.59 -1.17
CA LEU A 495 -9.19 -6.94 -1.18
C LEU A 495 -9.32 -5.94 -0.04
N LEU A 496 -8.86 -6.29 1.18
CA LEU A 496 -8.81 -5.38 2.33
C LEU A 496 -7.87 -4.19 2.12
N GLY A 497 -6.89 -4.31 1.22
CA GLY A 497 -6.03 -3.22 0.81
C GLY A 497 -6.67 -2.21 -0.15
N ASN A 498 -7.70 -2.62 -0.91
CA ASN A 498 -8.32 -1.79 -1.97
C ASN A 498 -9.77 -1.39 -1.66
N PHE A 499 -10.48 -2.15 -0.84
CA PHE A 499 -11.90 -1.98 -0.55
C PHE A 499 -12.18 -1.87 0.95
N LYS A 500 -13.31 -1.27 1.31
CA LYS A 500 -13.73 -1.16 2.71
C LYS A 500 -13.95 -2.54 3.32
N LYS A 501 -13.51 -2.73 4.57
CA LYS A 501 -13.64 -4.00 5.30
C LYS A 501 -15.07 -4.58 5.28
N GLN A 502 -16.09 -3.74 5.46
CA GLN A 502 -17.48 -4.19 5.47
C GLN A 502 -17.90 -4.82 4.13
N PHE A 503 -17.55 -4.15 3.03
CA PHE A 503 -17.80 -4.66 1.69
C PHE A 503 -17.05 -5.98 1.44
N VAL A 504 -15.78 -6.06 1.84
CA VAL A 504 -14.98 -7.29 1.64
C VAL A 504 -15.61 -8.47 2.38
N ILE A 505 -16.06 -8.28 3.61
CA ILE A 505 -16.75 -9.32 4.39
C ILE A 505 -18.04 -9.76 3.68
N ASN A 506 -18.85 -8.79 3.21
CA ASN A 506 -20.08 -9.08 2.48
C ASN A 506 -19.80 -9.84 1.17
N LEU A 507 -18.77 -9.44 0.43
CA LEU A 507 -18.34 -10.11 -0.80
C LEU A 507 -17.90 -11.55 -0.55
N VAL A 508 -17.04 -11.77 0.46
CA VAL A 508 -16.57 -13.10 0.89
C VAL A 508 -17.75 -14.01 1.22
N PHE A 509 -18.70 -13.49 2.02
CA PHE A 509 -19.89 -14.24 2.42
C PHE A 509 -20.75 -14.61 1.21
N VAL A 510 -21.02 -13.66 0.32
CA VAL A 510 -21.82 -13.89 -0.90
C VAL A 510 -21.15 -14.91 -1.82
N ILE A 511 -19.84 -14.82 -2.06
CA ILE A 511 -19.09 -15.80 -2.85
C ILE A 511 -19.23 -17.19 -2.24
N PHE A 512 -19.01 -17.33 -0.93
CA PHE A 512 -19.06 -18.61 -0.26
C PHE A 512 -20.45 -19.23 -0.30
N VAL A 513 -21.49 -18.46 -0.01
CA VAL A 513 -22.89 -18.95 -0.02
C VAL A 513 -23.34 -19.34 -1.43
N LEU A 514 -23.08 -18.49 -2.44
CA LEU A 514 -23.48 -18.79 -3.81
C LEU A 514 -22.70 -19.99 -4.37
N ALA A 515 -21.40 -20.08 -4.09
CA ALA A 515 -20.61 -21.24 -4.47
C ALA A 515 -21.16 -22.52 -3.82
N LEU A 516 -21.48 -22.48 -2.52
CA LEU A 516 -22.06 -23.62 -1.82
C LEU A 516 -23.38 -24.07 -2.45
N ILE A 517 -24.29 -23.14 -2.76
CA ILE A 517 -25.60 -23.44 -3.36
C ILE A 517 -25.42 -24.08 -4.75
N VAL A 518 -24.64 -23.42 -5.62
CA VAL A 518 -24.44 -23.86 -7.02
C VAL A 518 -23.75 -25.21 -7.07
N LEU A 519 -22.71 -25.40 -6.25
CA LEU A 519 -21.93 -26.64 -6.23
C LEU A 519 -22.69 -27.77 -5.54
N SER A 520 -23.50 -27.48 -4.53
CA SER A 520 -24.39 -28.47 -3.91
C SER A 520 -25.45 -28.96 -4.90
N PHE A 521 -26.02 -28.06 -5.71
CA PHE A 521 -26.96 -28.44 -6.78
C PHE A 521 -26.28 -29.28 -7.86
N PHE A 522 -25.09 -28.89 -8.30
CA PHE A 522 -24.27 -29.68 -9.23
C PHE A 522 -23.98 -31.07 -8.68
N LEU A 523 -23.61 -31.17 -7.40
CA LEU A 523 -23.32 -32.43 -6.75
C LEU A 523 -24.58 -33.32 -6.68
N LEU A 524 -25.73 -32.75 -6.33
CA LEU A 524 -27.00 -33.47 -6.26
C LEU A 524 -27.44 -34.02 -7.63
N ILE A 525 -27.26 -33.23 -8.71
CA ILE A 525 -27.46 -33.68 -10.09
C ILE A 525 -26.46 -34.79 -10.45
N SER A 526 -25.18 -34.65 -10.10
CA SER A 526 -24.18 -35.66 -10.44
C SER A 526 -24.50 -37.02 -9.80
N VAL A 527 -24.99 -37.02 -8.55
CA VAL A 527 -25.42 -38.24 -7.85
C VAL A 527 -26.66 -38.86 -8.50
N LEU A 528 -27.62 -38.04 -8.93
CA LEU A 528 -28.86 -38.50 -9.57
C LEU A 528 -28.65 -39.07 -10.98
N PHE A 529 -27.75 -38.50 -11.77
CA PHE A 529 -27.57 -38.86 -13.19
C PHE A 529 -26.42 -39.84 -13.44
N TYR A 530 -25.38 -39.85 -12.61
CA TYR A 530 -24.17 -40.65 -12.84
C TYR A 530 -23.94 -41.76 -11.81
N GLY A 531 -24.74 -41.82 -10.73
CA GLY A 531 -24.76 -42.92 -9.77
C GLY A 531 -23.42 -43.24 -9.11
N GLY A 532 -23.20 -42.69 -7.91
CA GLY A 532 -22.23 -43.18 -6.91
C GLY A 532 -20.77 -43.21 -7.33
#